data_AF-A0A8J3ZDL8-F1
#
_entry.id   AF-A0A8J3ZDL8-F1
#
_cell.length_a   1.000
_cell.length_b   1.000
_cell.length_c   1.000
_cell.angle_alpha   90.00
_cell.angle_beta   90.00
_cell.angle_gamma   90.00
#
_symmetry.space_group_name_H-M   'P 1'
#
loop_
_entity.id
_entity.type
_entity.pdbx_description
1 polymer ?
#
loop_
_entity_poly.entity_id
_entity_poly.type
_entity_poly.pdbx_seq_one_letter_code
_entity_poly.pdbx_strand_id
1 'polypeptide(L)'
;MHRTTALTFDPAATQVWLRQPSDQFAAMTRADSLGVDDELTGPGVEGFLATVDDVLAAQPDGFRRRADITGVELWLIPDGEVLDQGALVTVDLANGVRLASLHQDIRDFANRDQRGIPAVLSALRHIANQASLVAGTYEAAHPEDAPHLAVSR
;
A
#
# COMPACT_ATOMS: atom_id res chain seq x y z
N MET A 1 -16.90 3.66 18.96
CA MET A 1 -16.81 3.58 17.49
C MET A 1 -15.38 3.26 17.14
N HIS A 2 -15.07 2.02 16.75
CA HIS A 2 -13.75 1.64 16.26
C HIS A 2 -13.51 2.33 14.92
N ARG A 3 -12.40 3.07 14.77
CA ARG A 3 -12.03 3.67 13.48
C ARG A 3 -11.44 2.58 12.62
N THR A 4 -12.25 1.79 11.95
CA THR A 4 -11.77 0.63 11.17
C THR A 4 -10.87 1.00 9.99
N THR A 5 -10.86 2.26 9.56
CA THR A 5 -10.01 2.73 8.46
C THR A 5 -8.62 3.14 8.97
N ALA A 6 -7.66 2.22 8.84
CA ALA A 6 -6.24 2.46 9.10
C ALA A 6 -5.62 3.37 8.02
N LEU A 7 -6.04 3.16 6.78
CA LEU A 7 -5.49 3.86 5.65
C LEU A 7 -6.60 4.30 4.70
N THR A 8 -6.63 5.60 4.41
CA THR A 8 -7.54 6.17 3.42
C THR A 8 -6.82 6.24 2.09
N PHE A 9 -7.49 5.76 1.03
CA PHE A 9 -6.98 5.79 -0.33
C PHE A 9 -7.92 6.55 -1.25
N ASP A 10 -7.41 7.62 -1.85
CA ASP A 10 -8.04 8.37 -2.94
C ASP A 10 -7.34 8.03 -4.27
N PRO A 11 -7.92 7.13 -5.09
CA PRO A 11 -7.29 6.72 -6.34
C PRO A 11 -7.18 7.86 -7.35
N ALA A 12 -8.06 8.86 -7.30
CA ALA A 12 -8.01 9.98 -8.25
C ALA A 12 -6.83 10.91 -7.94
N ALA A 13 -6.61 11.22 -6.66
CA ALA A 13 -5.46 11.99 -6.23
C ALA A 13 -4.14 11.26 -6.55
N THR A 14 -4.07 9.95 -6.30
CA THR A 14 -2.88 9.14 -6.62
C THR A 14 -2.63 9.08 -8.13
N GLN A 15 -3.68 8.91 -8.93
CA GLN A 15 -3.56 8.92 -10.39
C GLN A 15 -3.02 10.26 -10.91
N VAL A 16 -3.50 11.38 -10.35
CA VAL A 16 -3.00 12.72 -10.71
C VAL A 16 -1.53 12.84 -10.33
N TRP A 17 -1.16 12.43 -9.11
CA TRP A 17 0.22 12.48 -8.63
C TRP A 17 1.19 11.67 -9.50
N LEU A 18 0.79 10.46 -9.90
CA LEU A 18 1.60 9.58 -10.75
C LEU A 18 1.89 10.21 -12.13
N ARG A 19 0.97 11.05 -12.63
CA ARG A 19 1.10 11.74 -13.92
C ARG A 19 1.84 13.08 -13.84
N GLN A 20 2.15 13.57 -12.64
CA GLN A 20 2.94 14.78 -12.49
C GLN A 20 4.40 14.55 -12.91
N PRO A 21 5.14 15.59 -13.31
CA PRO A 21 6.57 15.49 -13.56
C PRO A 21 7.33 14.91 -12.36
N SER A 22 8.35 14.10 -12.62
CA SER A 22 9.23 13.58 -11.59
C SER A 22 10.10 14.70 -11.01
N ASP A 23 10.21 14.73 -9.69
CA ASP A 23 11.06 15.68 -8.97
C ASP A 23 12.55 15.42 -9.21
N GLN A 24 12.91 14.17 -9.58
CA GLN A 24 14.29 13.74 -9.85
C GLN A 24 14.64 13.81 -11.34
N PHE A 25 13.68 13.54 -12.23
CA PHE A 25 13.90 13.44 -13.67
C PHE A 25 12.88 14.29 -14.44
N ALA A 26 13.22 15.55 -14.74
CA ALA A 26 12.29 16.52 -15.32
C ALA A 26 11.66 16.13 -16.68
N ALA A 27 12.25 15.16 -17.39
CA ALA A 27 11.73 14.64 -18.67
C ALA A 27 10.74 13.47 -18.52
N MET A 28 10.49 13.02 -17.28
CA MET A 28 9.70 11.83 -16.97
C MET A 28 8.53 12.20 -16.05
N THR A 29 7.45 11.42 -16.11
CA THR A 29 6.43 11.46 -15.05
C THR A 29 6.92 10.72 -13.80
N ARG A 30 6.25 10.93 -12.66
CA ARG A 30 6.53 10.14 -11.44
C ARG A 30 6.33 8.65 -11.69
N ALA A 31 5.27 8.28 -12.41
CA ALA A 31 5.02 6.91 -12.86
C ALA A 31 6.24 6.34 -13.60
N ASP A 32 6.71 7.03 -14.65
CA ASP A 32 7.86 6.56 -15.43
C ASP A 32 9.12 6.43 -14.56
N SER A 33 9.38 7.39 -13.67
CA SER A 33 10.56 7.35 -12.80
C SER A 33 10.52 6.23 -11.75
N LEU A 34 9.34 5.69 -11.47
CA LEU A 34 9.10 4.56 -10.58
C LEU A 34 8.96 3.23 -11.34
N GLY A 35 9.18 3.22 -12.66
CA GLY A 35 9.01 2.01 -13.48
C GLY A 35 7.56 1.61 -13.75
N VAL A 36 6.61 2.55 -13.61
CA VAL A 36 5.20 2.32 -13.92
C VAL A 36 4.92 2.70 -15.37
N ASP A 37 5.04 1.71 -16.27
CA ASP A 37 4.75 1.84 -17.70
C ASP A 37 3.60 0.93 -18.17
N ASP A 38 3.27 0.94 -19.47
CA ASP A 38 2.20 0.11 -20.04
C ASP A 38 2.60 -1.38 -20.19
N GLU A 39 3.88 -1.72 -20.01
CA GLU A 39 4.39 -3.10 -20.00
C GLU A 39 4.29 -3.72 -18.60
N LEU A 40 4.25 -2.89 -17.55
CA LEU A 40 4.00 -3.31 -16.17
C LEU A 40 2.61 -3.97 -16.06
N THR A 41 2.56 -5.28 -15.93
CA THR A 41 1.31 -6.05 -15.78
C THR A 41 1.02 -6.34 -14.32
N GLY A 42 -0.27 -6.35 -13.95
CA GLY A 42 -0.69 -6.58 -12.55
C GLY A 42 -0.14 -7.88 -11.94
N PRO A 43 -0.47 -9.07 -12.47
CA PRO A 43 0.15 -10.32 -12.05
C PRO A 43 1.41 -10.63 -12.89
N GLY A 44 2.20 -9.60 -13.20
CA GLY A 44 3.44 -9.74 -13.93
C GLY A 44 4.49 -10.46 -13.08
N VAL A 45 5.18 -11.42 -13.67
CA VAL A 45 6.10 -12.31 -12.96
C VAL A 45 7.40 -11.60 -12.53
N GLU A 46 7.68 -10.42 -13.06
CA GLU A 46 8.91 -9.68 -12.78
C GLU A 46 8.58 -8.24 -12.37
N GLY A 47 8.97 -7.88 -11.16
CA GLY A 47 9.05 -6.48 -10.72
C GLY A 47 7.74 -5.82 -10.29
N PHE A 48 6.55 -6.38 -10.56
CA PHE A 48 5.30 -5.68 -10.23
C PHE A 48 5.17 -5.31 -8.75
N LEU A 49 5.36 -6.28 -7.83
CA LEU A 49 5.26 -5.98 -6.40
C LEU A 49 6.39 -5.09 -5.91
N ALA A 50 7.59 -5.20 -6.49
CA ALA A 50 8.70 -4.28 -6.20
C ALA A 50 8.37 -2.85 -6.63
N THR A 51 7.82 -2.66 -7.83
CA THR A 51 7.34 -1.35 -8.30
C THR A 51 6.22 -0.80 -7.42
N VAL A 52 5.29 -1.64 -6.95
CA VAL A 52 4.25 -1.22 -6.01
C VAL A 52 4.86 -0.80 -4.67
N ASP A 53 5.88 -1.51 -4.18
CA ASP A 53 6.61 -1.14 -2.96
C ASP A 53 7.32 0.21 -3.11
N ASP A 54 7.99 0.45 -4.24
CA ASP A 54 8.62 1.74 -4.57
C ASP A 54 7.59 2.88 -4.60
N VAL A 55 6.43 2.65 -5.22
CA VAL A 55 5.34 3.63 -5.24
C VAL A 55 4.81 3.88 -3.83
N LEU A 56 4.64 2.85 -3.01
CA LEU A 56 4.19 2.97 -1.63
C LEU A 56 5.19 3.79 -0.79
N ALA A 57 6.48 3.50 -0.95
CA ALA A 57 7.58 4.20 -0.27
C ALA A 57 7.67 5.68 -0.67
N ALA A 58 7.31 6.01 -1.91
CA ALA A 58 7.24 7.39 -2.40
C ALA A 58 6.08 8.22 -1.82
N GLN A 59 5.14 7.59 -1.09
CA GLN A 59 4.02 8.23 -0.40
C GLN A 59 3.16 9.12 -1.32
N PRO A 60 2.46 8.54 -2.30
CA PRO A 60 1.73 9.32 -3.30
C PRO A 60 0.57 10.09 -2.66
N ASP A 61 0.21 11.22 -3.28
CA ASP A 61 -1.00 11.95 -2.87
C ASP A 61 -2.22 11.03 -2.93
N GLY A 62 -3.14 11.21 -1.98
CA GLY A 62 -4.32 10.35 -1.83
C GLY A 62 -4.10 9.14 -0.94
N PHE A 63 -2.88 8.83 -0.51
CA PHE A 63 -2.59 7.76 0.43
C PHE A 63 -2.34 8.32 1.84
N ARG A 64 -3.33 8.24 2.73
CA ARG A 64 -3.27 8.88 4.06
C ARG A 64 -3.41 7.86 5.19
N ARG A 65 -2.43 7.83 6.08
CA ARG A 65 -2.42 7.00 7.28
C ARG A 65 -3.24 7.65 8.40
N ARG A 66 -3.89 6.82 9.22
CA ARG A 66 -4.42 7.24 10.52
C ARG A 66 -3.27 7.65 11.45
N ALA A 67 -3.54 8.54 12.39
CA ALA A 67 -2.51 9.23 13.17
C ALA A 67 -1.64 8.32 14.07
N ASP A 68 -2.16 7.16 14.45
CA ASP A 68 -1.50 6.15 15.28
C ASP A 68 -0.73 5.11 14.44
N ILE A 69 -0.73 5.22 13.10
CA ILE A 69 0.03 4.35 12.21
C ILE A 69 1.28 5.08 11.75
N THR A 70 2.43 4.50 12.06
CA THR A 70 3.75 5.05 11.74
C THR A 70 4.26 4.55 10.39
N GLY A 71 3.90 3.32 9.99
CA GLY A 71 4.41 2.69 8.78
C GLY A 71 3.41 1.71 8.16
N VAL A 72 3.47 1.59 6.83
CA VAL A 72 2.85 0.52 6.04
C VAL A 72 3.88 0.10 5.01
N GLU A 73 4.23 -1.18 4.96
CA GLU A 73 5.31 -1.73 4.13
C GLU A 73 4.83 -3.02 3.43
N LEU A 74 5.41 -3.32 2.26
CA LEU A 74 5.31 -4.64 1.65
C LEU A 74 6.54 -5.47 1.99
N TRP A 75 6.32 -6.65 2.55
CA TRP A 75 7.36 -7.65 2.76
C TRP A 75 7.26 -8.68 1.65
N LEU A 76 8.07 -8.50 0.63
CA LEU A 76 8.10 -9.37 -0.54
C LEU A 76 8.64 -10.75 -0.17
N ILE A 77 7.95 -11.79 -0.62
CA ILE A 77 8.30 -13.18 -0.33
C ILE A 77 8.85 -13.80 -1.63
N PRO A 78 10.15 -14.17 -1.65
CA PRO A 78 10.71 -14.87 -2.80
C PRO A 78 10.02 -16.22 -2.98
N ASP A 79 9.62 -16.54 -4.21
CA ASP A 79 9.32 -17.91 -4.60
C ASP A 79 10.37 -18.36 -5.61
N GLY A 80 10.97 -19.52 -5.36
CA GLY A 80 12.37 -19.87 -5.67
C GLY A 80 12.82 -19.89 -7.13
N GLU A 81 11.97 -19.48 -8.08
CA GLU A 81 12.28 -19.49 -9.52
C GLU A 81 12.07 -18.12 -10.19
N VAL A 82 11.25 -17.21 -9.64
CA VAL A 82 11.03 -15.85 -10.18
C VAL A 82 10.57 -14.93 -9.03
N LEU A 83 11.27 -13.80 -8.84
CA LEU A 83 11.18 -12.89 -7.70
C LEU A 83 9.72 -12.49 -7.31
N ASP A 84 9.48 -12.43 -5.99
CA ASP A 84 8.32 -11.84 -5.32
C ASP A 84 6.93 -12.26 -5.86
N GLN A 85 6.62 -13.57 -5.77
CA GLN A 85 5.29 -14.08 -6.17
C GLN A 85 4.18 -13.78 -5.15
N GLY A 86 4.55 -13.16 -4.04
CA GLY A 86 3.62 -12.74 -3.01
C GLY A 86 4.25 -11.77 -2.04
N ALA A 87 3.44 -11.25 -1.14
CA ALA A 87 3.88 -10.35 -0.10
C ALA A 87 3.03 -10.46 1.17
N LEU A 88 3.58 -9.96 2.27
CA LEU A 88 2.81 -9.57 3.45
C LEU A 88 2.67 -8.04 3.46
N VAL A 89 1.51 -7.55 3.88
CA VAL A 89 1.33 -6.14 4.22
C VAL A 89 1.56 -6.00 5.72
N THR A 90 2.54 -5.18 6.13
CA THR A 90 2.75 -4.85 7.54
C THR A 90 2.24 -3.47 7.89
N VAL A 91 1.74 -3.30 9.11
CA VAL A 91 1.29 -2.02 9.66
C VAL A 91 1.98 -1.79 10.99
N ASP A 92 2.70 -0.69 11.10
CA ASP A 92 3.35 -0.26 12.34
C ASP A 92 2.48 0.72 13.09
N LEU A 93 2.26 0.42 14.36
CA LEU A 93 1.52 1.26 15.29
C LEU A 93 2.49 2.10 16.14
N ALA A 94 2.05 3.29 16.53
CA ALA A 94 2.83 4.24 17.33
C ALA A 94 3.22 3.72 18.72
N ASN A 95 2.53 2.69 19.22
CA ASN A 95 2.85 2.00 20.47
C ASN A 95 3.96 0.94 20.33
N GLY A 96 4.55 0.79 19.13
CA GLY A 96 5.64 -0.16 18.86
C GLY A 96 5.17 -1.56 18.44
N VAL A 97 3.85 -1.77 18.27
CA VAL A 97 3.31 -3.02 17.73
C VAL A 97 3.39 -3.01 16.21
N ARG A 98 3.93 -4.10 15.63
CA ARG A 98 3.89 -4.37 14.18
C ARG A 98 2.92 -5.49 13.91
N LEU A 99 1.96 -5.23 13.04
CA LEU A 99 0.96 -6.19 12.60
C LEU A 99 1.27 -6.64 11.18
N ALA A 100 0.90 -7.87 10.82
CA ALA A 100 1.09 -8.41 9.48
C ALA A 100 -0.22 -9.03 8.97
N SER A 101 -0.48 -8.90 7.67
CA SER A 101 -1.48 -9.69 6.98
C SER A 101 -1.07 -11.16 6.91
N LEU A 102 -1.98 -12.02 6.45
CA LEU A 102 -1.60 -13.33 5.91
C LEU A 102 -0.79 -13.15 4.61
N HIS A 103 -0.10 -14.21 4.17
CA HIS A 103 0.51 -14.28 2.84
C HIS A 103 -0.53 -13.93 1.77
N GLN A 104 -0.18 -13.03 0.86
CA GLN A 104 -0.99 -12.64 -0.29
C GLN A 104 -0.26 -13.05 -1.56
N ASP A 105 -0.96 -13.70 -2.46
CA ASP A 105 -0.44 -14.01 -3.79
C ASP A 105 -0.40 -12.73 -4.63
N ILE A 106 0.53 -12.60 -5.57
CA ILE A 106 0.62 -11.45 -6.48
C ILE A 106 -0.72 -11.16 -7.18
N ARG A 107 -1.52 -12.19 -7.47
CA ARG A 107 -2.85 -12.08 -8.09
C ARG A 107 -3.88 -11.37 -7.22
N ASP A 108 -3.65 -11.24 -5.91
CA ASP A 108 -4.53 -10.54 -4.98
C ASP A 108 -4.41 -9.01 -5.12
N PHE A 109 -3.31 -8.50 -5.68
CA PHE A 109 -3.02 -7.07 -5.75
C PHE A 109 -3.62 -6.38 -6.97
N ALA A 110 -3.74 -7.06 -8.11
CA ALA A 110 -4.27 -6.46 -9.34
C ALA A 110 -4.92 -7.49 -10.27
N ASN A 111 -5.87 -7.02 -11.08
CA ASN A 111 -6.50 -7.89 -12.07
C ASN A 111 -5.54 -8.20 -13.22
N ARG A 112 -5.70 -9.37 -13.85
CA ARG A 112 -4.85 -9.86 -14.95
C ARG A 112 -4.82 -8.98 -16.19
N ASP A 113 -5.89 -8.23 -16.42
CA ASP A 113 -6.08 -7.34 -17.56
C ASP A 113 -5.56 -5.92 -17.31
N GLN A 114 -5.23 -5.58 -16.06
CA GLN A 114 -4.71 -4.27 -15.71
C GLN A 114 -3.22 -4.16 -15.97
N ARG A 115 -2.81 -2.96 -16.41
CA ARG A 115 -1.41 -2.60 -16.69
C ARG A 115 -1.13 -1.19 -16.19
N GLY A 116 0.15 -0.88 -15.99
CA GLY A 116 0.64 0.44 -15.59
C GLY A 116 -0.11 1.04 -14.41
N ILE A 117 -0.45 2.32 -14.51
CA ILE A 117 -1.14 3.08 -13.45
C ILE A 117 -2.40 2.36 -12.93
N PRO A 118 -3.35 1.89 -13.77
CA PRO A 118 -4.50 1.11 -13.30
C PRO A 118 -4.18 -0.10 -12.42
N ALA A 119 -3.10 -0.84 -12.72
CA ALA A 119 -2.67 -1.98 -11.93
C ALA A 119 -2.13 -1.53 -10.56
N VAL A 120 -1.27 -0.50 -10.56
CA VAL A 120 -0.73 0.11 -9.33
C VAL A 120 -1.84 0.65 -8.42
N LEU A 121 -2.82 1.36 -8.98
CA LEU A 121 -3.95 1.88 -8.20
C LEU A 121 -4.79 0.76 -7.56
N SER A 122 -4.90 -0.38 -8.24
CA SER A 122 -5.61 -1.54 -7.68
C SER A 122 -4.81 -2.18 -6.55
N ALA A 123 -3.49 -2.27 -6.70
CA ALA A 123 -2.60 -2.77 -5.65
C ALA A 123 -2.60 -1.87 -4.41
N LEU A 124 -2.48 -0.55 -4.58
CA LEU A 124 -2.55 0.40 -3.47
C LEU A 124 -3.89 0.34 -2.74
N ARG A 125 -5.00 0.17 -3.48
CA ARG A 125 -6.32 -0.05 -2.86
C ARG A 125 -6.36 -1.34 -2.04
N HIS A 126 -5.79 -2.43 -2.57
CA HIS A 126 -5.70 -3.69 -1.85
C HIS A 126 -4.90 -3.53 -0.56
N ILE A 127 -3.73 -2.89 -0.63
CA ILE A 127 -2.87 -2.60 0.53
C ILE A 127 -3.63 -1.78 1.59
N ALA A 128 -4.34 -0.72 1.17
CA ALA A 128 -5.15 0.10 2.07
C ALA A 128 -6.23 -0.70 2.80
N ASN A 129 -6.88 -1.62 2.09
CA ASN A 129 -7.89 -2.51 2.64
C ASN A 129 -7.28 -3.53 3.62
N GLN A 130 -6.16 -4.16 3.27
CA GLN A 130 -5.46 -5.11 4.13
C GLN A 130 -4.95 -4.45 5.42
N ALA A 131 -4.33 -3.27 5.30
CA ALA A 131 -3.90 -2.50 6.46
C ALA A 131 -5.07 -2.19 7.41
N SER A 132 -6.21 -1.78 6.84
CA SER A 132 -7.44 -1.50 7.61
C SER A 132 -8.03 -2.74 8.27
N LEU A 133 -8.01 -3.88 7.58
CA LEU A 133 -8.50 -5.15 8.12
C LEU A 133 -7.66 -5.61 9.31
N VAL A 134 -6.33 -5.60 9.15
CA VAL A 134 -5.40 -6.09 10.18
C VAL A 134 -5.45 -5.18 11.42
N ALA A 135 -5.38 -3.86 11.24
CA ALA A 135 -5.49 -2.91 12.35
C ALA A 135 -6.86 -2.98 13.05
N GLY A 136 -7.95 -3.07 12.28
CA GLY A 136 -9.30 -3.19 12.83
C GLY A 136 -9.49 -4.47 13.65
N THR A 137 -8.86 -5.57 13.21
CA THR A 137 -8.89 -6.85 13.94
C THR A 137 -8.10 -6.75 15.24
N TYR A 138 -6.93 -6.10 15.23
CA TYR A 138 -6.15 -5.85 16.43
C TYR A 138 -6.94 -5.02 17.46
N GLU A 139 -7.56 -3.92 17.04
CA GLU A 139 -8.37 -3.06 17.93
C GLU A 139 -9.59 -3.75 18.51
N ALA A 140 -10.25 -4.60 17.72
CA ALA A 140 -11.39 -5.37 18.20
C ALA A 140 -10.98 -6.38 19.28
N ALA A 141 -9.75 -6.90 19.21
CA ALA A 141 -9.17 -7.80 20.20
C ALA A 141 -8.56 -7.07 21.42
N HIS A 142 -8.15 -5.81 21.27
CA HIS A 142 -7.50 -4.99 22.30
C HIS A 142 -8.21 -3.64 22.48
N PRO A 143 -9.47 -3.62 22.96
CA PRO A 143 -10.24 -2.38 23.11
C PRO A 143 -9.62 -1.36 24.08
N GLU A 144 -8.76 -1.82 24.99
CA GLU A 144 -7.97 -0.99 25.92
C GLU A 144 -6.87 -0.17 25.25
N ASP A 145 -6.38 -0.63 24.09
CA ASP A 145 -5.33 0.03 23.31
C ASP A 145 -5.91 1.04 22.30
N ALA A 146 -7.24 1.11 22.16
CA ALA A 146 -7.89 2.07 21.29
C ALA A 146 -7.53 3.49 21.76
N PRO A 147 -7.05 4.40 20.88
CA PRO A 147 -6.60 5.71 21.29
C PRO A 147 -7.75 6.45 21.97
N HIS A 148 -7.64 6.61 23.30
CA HIS A 148 -8.52 7.46 24.08
C HIS A 148 -8.43 8.86 23.49
N LEU A 149 -9.46 9.27 22.73
CA LEU A 149 -9.66 10.65 22.39
C LEU A 149 -9.73 11.42 23.71
N ALA A 150 -8.67 12.14 24.04
CA ALA A 150 -8.68 13.14 25.07
C ALA A 150 -9.78 14.14 24.71
N VAL A 151 -10.94 14.00 25.35
CA VAL A 151 -11.98 15.01 25.37
C VAL A 151 -11.43 16.12 26.27
N SER A 152 -10.71 17.07 25.68
CA SER A 152 -10.45 18.34 26.33
C SER A 152 -11.77 19.12 26.36
N ARG A 153 -12.25 19.32 27.59
CA ARG A 153 -13.35 20.23 27.94
C ARG A 153 -12.96 21.68 27.71
#